data_AF-A0AAP9RCP2-F1
#
_entry.id   AF-A0AAP9RCP2-F1
#
_cell.length_a   1.000
_cell.length_b   1.000
_cell.length_c   1.000
_cell.angle_alpha   90.00
_cell.angle_beta   90.00
_cell.angle_gamma   90.00
#
_symmetry.space_group_name_H-M   'P 1'
#
loop_
_entity.id
_entity.type
_entity.pdbx_description
1 polymer ?
#
loop_
_entity_poly.entity_id
_entity_poly.type
_entity_poly.pdbx_seq_one_letter_code
_entity_poly.pdbx_strand_id
1 'polypeptide(L)'
;MDKQIELKRLIADFNVVVNRLNKADKYFNNESDRKCTDEDFEKFEPTYTSLLKQASEFANRIENFIGRPLTTYESLHGINI
;
A
#
# COMPACT_ATOMS: atom_id res chain seq x y z
N MET A 1 -15.83 18.66 -8.29
CA MET A 1 -14.91 18.51 -7.14
C MET A 1 -13.57 19.07 -7.58
N ASP A 2 -12.88 19.84 -6.74
CA ASP A 2 -11.56 20.38 -7.10
C ASP A 2 -10.58 19.22 -7.33
N LYS A 3 -9.97 19.18 -8.52
CA LYS A 3 -8.99 18.16 -8.92
C LYS A 3 -7.84 18.04 -7.91
N GLN A 4 -7.43 19.14 -7.28
CA GLN A 4 -6.39 19.10 -6.25
C GLN A 4 -6.86 18.43 -4.96
N ILE A 5 -8.12 18.60 -4.58
CA ILE A 5 -8.71 17.94 -3.40
C ILE A 5 -8.85 16.44 -3.64
N GLU A 6 -9.25 16.04 -4.84
CA GLU A 6 -9.36 14.62 -5.22
C GLU A 6 -7.99 13.93 -5.19
N LEU A 7 -6.96 14.54 -5.77
CA LEU A 7 -5.60 13.99 -5.75
C LEU A 7 -5.08 13.83 -4.32
N LYS A 8 -5.26 14.83 -3.45
CA LYS A 8 -4.86 14.76 -2.04
C LYS A 8 -5.54 13.62 -1.29
N ARG A 9 -6.83 13.39 -1.56
CA ARG A 9 -7.57 12.25 -0.98
C ARG A 9 -7.02 10.92 -1.46
N LEU A 10 -6.78 10.78 -2.76
CA LEU A 10 -6.19 9.55 -3.32
C LEU A 10 -4.81 9.25 -2.75
N ILE A 11 -3.95 10.27 -2.60
CA ILE A 11 -2.64 10.10 -1.99
C ILE A 11 -2.76 9.71 -0.51
N ALA A 12 -3.69 10.31 0.24
CA ALA A 12 -3.92 9.94 1.62
C ALA A 12 -4.37 8.48 1.76
N ASP A 13 -5.33 8.04 0.93
CA ASP A 13 -5.82 6.66 0.92
C ASP A 13 -4.70 5.67 0.55
N PHE A 14 -3.92 5.99 -0.49
CA PHE A 14 -2.76 5.22 -0.90
C PHE A 14 -1.74 5.06 0.23
N ASN A 15 -1.36 6.16 0.89
CA ASN A 15 -0.39 6.15 1.98
C ASN A 15 -0.88 5.31 3.18
N VAL A 16 -2.19 5.30 3.46
CA VAL A 16 -2.77 4.43 4.49
C VAL A 16 -2.59 2.95 4.13
N VAL A 17 -2.84 2.56 2.87
CA VAL A 17 -2.69 1.18 2.42
C VAL A 17 -1.21 0.76 2.44
N VAL A 18 -0.29 1.60 1.94
CA VAL A 18 1.15 1.33 1.98
C VAL A 18 1.65 1.12 3.41
N ASN A 19 1.20 1.93 4.37
CA ASN A 19 1.57 1.74 5.78
C ASN A 19 1.04 0.41 6.35
N ARG A 20 -0.18 0.00 5.98
CA ARG A 20 -0.73 -1.31 6.38
C ARG A 20 0.05 -2.46 5.78
N LEU A 21 0.43 -2.37 4.50
CA LEU A 21 1.28 -3.36 3.83
C LEU A 21 2.64 -3.47 4.51
N ASN A 22 3.30 -2.35 4.80
CA ASN A 22 4.60 -2.34 5.47
C ASN A 22 4.54 -2.94 6.89
N LYS A 23 3.42 -2.78 7.60
CA LYS A 23 3.21 -3.43 8.91
C LYS A 23 2.96 -4.93 8.76
N ALA A 24 2.18 -5.33 7.76
CA ALA A 24 1.90 -6.74 7.47
C ALA A 24 3.17 -7.46 7.01
N ASP A 25 3.98 -6.83 6.16
CA ASP A 25 5.25 -7.37 5.69
C ASP A 25 6.21 -7.69 6.85
N LYS A 26 6.31 -6.78 7.82
CA LYS A 26 7.06 -7.01 9.07
C LYS A 26 6.50 -8.14 9.93
N TYR A 27 5.21 -8.45 9.82
CA TYR A 27 4.61 -9.58 10.53
C TYR A 27 4.94 -10.91 9.83
N PHE A 28 4.98 -10.92 8.49
CA PHE A 28 5.24 -12.11 7.69
C PHE A 28 6.73 -12.46 7.53
N ASN A 29 7.61 -11.47 7.34
CA ASN A 29 8.98 -11.67 6.85
C ASN A 29 10.09 -11.51 7.90
N ASN A 30 9.78 -11.23 9.17
CA ASN A 30 10.82 -10.98 10.17
C ASN A 30 11.41 -12.30 10.69
N GLU A 31 12.47 -12.79 10.02
CA GLU A 31 13.14 -14.08 10.27
C GLU A 31 13.66 -14.26 11.71
N SER A 32 14.00 -13.18 12.41
CA SER A 32 14.52 -13.24 13.78
C SER A 32 13.44 -13.30 14.88
N ASP A 33 12.18 -12.97 14.54
CA ASP A 33 11.03 -12.94 15.44
C ASP A 33 9.79 -13.44 14.68
N ARG A 34 9.84 -14.66 14.14
CA ARG A 34 8.76 -15.21 13.30
C ARG A 34 7.47 -15.33 14.14
N LYS A 35 6.64 -14.29 14.10
CA LYS A 35 5.34 -14.20 14.78
C LYS A 35 4.20 -14.80 13.98
N CYS A 36 4.43 -15.05 12.69
CA CYS A 36 3.45 -15.63 11.78
C CYS A 36 3.70 -17.13 11.70
N THR A 37 2.76 -17.92 12.21
CA THR A 37 2.68 -19.35 11.95
C THR A 37 2.16 -19.61 10.54
N ASP A 38 2.24 -20.84 10.05
CA ASP A 38 1.66 -21.22 8.74
C ASP A 38 0.12 -21.04 8.74
N GLU A 39 -0.55 -21.31 9.88
CA GLU A 39 -1.99 -21.08 10.06
C GLU A 39 -2.34 -19.58 10.02
N ASP A 40 -1.52 -18.73 10.66
CA ASP A 40 -1.69 -17.28 10.58
C ASP A 40 -1.48 -16.79 9.14
N PHE A 41 -0.51 -17.35 8.42
CA PHE A 41 -0.25 -17.00 7.03
C PHE A 41 -1.47 -17.29 6.15
N GLU A 42 -1.98 -18.51 6.15
CA GLU A 42 -3.17 -18.88 5.36
C GLU A 42 -4.39 -18.01 5.70
N LYS A 43 -4.54 -17.65 6.97
CA LYS A 43 -5.65 -16.79 7.43
C LYS A 43 -5.53 -15.34 6.94
N PHE A 44 -4.33 -14.78 6.93
CA PHE A 44 -4.11 -13.36 6.63
C PHE A 44 -3.68 -13.08 5.19
N GLU A 45 -3.19 -14.08 4.45
CA GLU A 45 -2.78 -13.98 3.04
C GLU A 45 -3.88 -13.38 2.12
N PRO A 46 -5.17 -13.75 2.23
CA PRO A 46 -6.22 -13.12 1.42
C PRO A 46 -6.35 -11.61 1.69
N THR A 47 -6.18 -11.20 2.95
CA THR A 47 -6.25 -9.79 3.34
C THR A 47 -5.03 -9.03 2.82
N TYR A 48 -3.84 -9.62 2.92
CA TYR A 48 -2.61 -9.04 2.39
C TYR A 48 -2.69 -8.85 0.87
N THR A 49 -3.13 -9.87 0.14
CA THR A 49 -3.36 -9.82 -1.31
C THR A 49 -4.39 -8.74 -1.70
N SER A 50 -5.46 -8.59 -0.90
CA SER A 50 -6.44 -7.52 -1.09
C SER A 50 -5.85 -6.12 -0.91
N LEU A 51 -4.98 -5.93 0.09
CA LEU A 51 -4.27 -4.66 0.30
C LEU A 51 -3.31 -4.33 -0.86
N LEU A 52 -2.58 -5.33 -1.38
CA LEU A 52 -1.72 -5.15 -2.56
C LEU A 52 -2.53 -4.69 -3.77
N LYS A 53 -3.70 -5.29 -4.00
CA LYS A 53 -4.61 -4.91 -5.08
C LYS A 53 -5.09 -3.46 -4.92
N GLN A 54 -5.52 -3.08 -3.71
CA GLN A 54 -5.95 -1.70 -3.42
C GLN A 54 -4.83 -0.69 -3.63
N ALA A 55 -3.61 -0.98 -3.17
CA ALA A 55 -2.45 -0.12 -3.39
C ALA A 55 -2.19 0.09 -4.88
N SER A 56 -2.26 -0.98 -5.69
CA SER A 56 -2.09 -0.91 -7.14
C SER A 56 -3.18 -0.07 -7.82
N GLU A 57 -4.44 -0.25 -7.43
CA GLU A 57 -5.56 0.55 -7.96
C GLU A 57 -5.41 2.04 -7.64
N PHE A 58 -5.02 2.38 -6.41
CA PHE A 58 -4.74 3.77 -6.03
C PHE A 58 -3.54 4.34 -6.77
N ALA A 59 -2.44 3.59 -6.87
CA ALA A 59 -1.25 4.00 -7.61
C ALA A 59 -1.61 4.33 -9.07
N ASN A 60 -2.27 3.42 -9.79
CA ASN A 60 -2.70 3.65 -11.17
C ASN A 60 -3.57 4.92 -11.31
N ARG A 61 -4.48 5.17 -10.36
CA ARG A 61 -5.31 6.38 -10.39
C ARG A 61 -4.48 7.65 -10.16
N ILE A 62 -3.54 7.61 -9.23
CA ILE A 62 -2.63 8.74 -8.96
C ILE A 62 -1.74 9.00 -10.18
N GLU A 63 -1.15 7.96 -10.77
CA GLU A 63 -0.29 8.05 -11.95
C GLU A 63 -1.00 8.69 -13.14
N ASN A 64 -2.24 8.26 -13.40
CA ASN A 64 -3.11 8.87 -14.42
C ASN A 64 -3.40 10.35 -14.12
N PHE A 65 -3.48 10.72 -12.83
CA PHE A 65 -3.74 12.10 -12.41
C PHE A 65 -2.50 13.00 -12.59
N ILE A 66 -1.32 12.50 -12.24
CA ILE A 66 -0.05 13.25 -12.29
C ILE A 66 0.67 13.13 -13.64
N GLY A 67 0.22 12.23 -14.52
CA GLY A 67 0.78 12.02 -15.86
C GLY A 67 2.15 11.34 -15.88
N ARG A 68 2.51 10.61 -14.81
CA ARG A 68 3.78 9.87 -14.69
C ARG A 68 3.63 8.66 -13.77
N PRO A 69 4.48 7.63 -13.90
CA PRO A 69 4.55 6.56 -12.92
C PRO A 69 5.04 7.06 -11.56
N LEU A 70 4.65 6.36 -10.50
CA LEU A 70 5.25 6.52 -9.18
C LEU A 70 6.68 6.01 -9.20
N THR A 71 7.55 6.72 -8.49
CA THR A 71 8.91 6.24 -8.24
C THR A 71 8.88 5.03 -7.30
N THR A 72 9.93 4.20 -7.33
CA THR A 72 10.08 3.08 -6.39
C THR A 72 9.96 3.54 -4.94
N TYR A 73 10.50 4.72 -4.61
CA TYR A 73 10.39 5.28 -3.27
C TYR A 73 8.92 5.61 -2.91
N GLU A 74 8.19 6.30 -3.79
CA GLU A 74 6.77 6.62 -3.59
C GLU A 74 5.91 5.36 -3.43
N SER A 75 6.19 4.32 -4.21
CA SER A 75 5.45 3.06 -4.14
C SER A 75 5.66 2.29 -2.82
N LEU A 76 6.84 2.42 -2.21
CA LEU A 76 7.21 1.70 -0.97
C LEU A 76 6.93 2.50 0.30
N HIS A 77 7.05 3.83 0.24
CA HIS A 77 7.00 4.70 1.41
C HIS A 77 5.78 5.62 1.45
N GLY A 78 5.01 5.66 0.36
CA GLY A 78 3.96 6.65 0.16
C GLY A 78 4.49 7.94 -0.48
N ILE A 79 3.57 8.81 -0.87
CA ILE A 79 3.86 10.08 -1.54
C ILE A 79 3.76 11.20 -0.51
N ASN A 80 4.78 12.05 -0.43
CA ASN A 80 4.75 13.26 0.39
C ASN A 80 3.81 14.29 -0.25
N ILE A 81 2.85 14.80 0.55
CA ILE A 81 1.86 15.80 0.16
C ILE A 81 2.34 17.20 0.55
#